data_AF-A0A2U1RNX2-F1
#
_entry.id   AF-A0A2U1RNX2-F1
#
_cell.length_a   1.000
_cell.length_b   1.000
_cell.length_c   1.000
_cell.angle_alpha   90.00
_cell.angle_beta   90.00
_cell.angle_gamma   90.00
#
_symmetry.space_group_name_H-M   'P 1'
#
loop_
_entity.id
_entity.type
_entity.pdbx_description
1 polymer ?
#
loop_
_entity_poly.entity_id
_entity_poly.type
_entity_poly.pdbx_seq_one_letter_code
_entity_poly.pdbx_strand_id
1 'polypeptide(L)' 'MMCVICKNRTTRSGKATVTLEREGVTLVIKGMPAQVCANCGEEYVDEATTSLLLKTAEEAVRTGVQVEVRQYAAA' A
#
# COMPACT_ATOMS: atom_id res chain seq x y z
N MET A 1 -3.27 -5.62 16.21
CA MET A 1 -2.06 -6.27 16.77
C MET A 1 -1.18 -5.25 17.47
N MET A 2 -0.20 -5.63 18.31
CA MET A 2 0.83 -4.68 18.77
C MET A 2 1.69 -4.24 17.58
N CYS A 3 2.00 -2.95 17.44
CA CYS A 3 2.87 -2.46 16.36
C CYS A 3 4.30 -3.00 16.54
N VAL A 4 4.81 -3.75 15.57
CA VAL A 4 6.15 -4.35 15.64
C VAL A 4 7.27 -3.34 15.42
N ILE A 5 6.97 -2.22 14.74
CA ILE A 5 7.92 -1.14 14.46
C ILE A 5 8.19 -0.29 15.72
N CYS A 6 7.16 0.32 16.31
CA CYS A 6 7.36 1.21 17.46
C CYS A 6 7.12 0.57 18.83
N LYS A 7 6.43 -0.58 18.89
CA LYS A 7 6.14 -1.34 20.13
C LYS A 7 5.36 -0.58 21.22
N ASN A 8 4.84 0.62 20.91
CA ASN A 8 4.19 1.50 21.89
C ASN A 8 2.67 1.37 21.95
N ARG A 9 2.00 1.06 20.82
CA ARG A 9 0.54 0.94 20.73
C ARG A 9 0.13 -0.16 19.76
N THR A 10 -1.13 -0.58 19.87
CA THR A 10 -1.75 -1.47 18.90
C THR A 10 -2.17 -0.74 17.62
N THR A 11 -2.29 -1.52 16.54
CA THR A 11 -2.90 -1.10 15.28
C THR A 11 -4.41 -1.03 15.40
N ARG A 12 -5.03 -0.20 14.55
CA ARG A 12 -6.47 -0.10 14.33
C ARG A 12 -6.79 -0.15 12.83
N SER A 13 -7.99 -0.55 12.47
CA SER A 13 -8.44 -0.48 11.07
C SER A 13 -8.37 0.95 10.55
N GLY A 14 -7.84 1.10 9.34
CA GLY A 14 -7.65 2.38 8.67
C GLY A 14 -7.48 2.18 7.17
N LYS A 15 -6.96 3.22 6.52
CA LYS A 15 -6.62 3.20 5.10
C LYS A 15 -5.16 3.61 4.92
N ALA A 16 -4.52 3.04 3.91
CA ALA A 16 -3.15 3.37 3.55
C ALA A 16 -3.05 3.95 2.13
N THR A 17 -1.93 4.62 1.87
CA THR A 17 -1.51 5.00 0.52
C THR A 17 -0.11 4.45 0.28
N VAL A 18 0.05 3.62 -0.75
CA VAL A 18 1.34 3.05 -1.11
C VAL A 18 1.80 3.65 -2.43
N THR A 19 3.07 4.05 -2.44
CA THR A 19 3.79 4.43 -3.65
C THR A 19 4.78 3.31 -3.98
N LEU A 20 4.71 2.78 -5.20
CA LEU A 20 5.64 1.80 -5.73
C LEU A 20 6.44 2.43 -6.87
N GLU A 21 7.75 2.22 -6.87
CA GLU A 21 8.65 2.75 -7.88
C GLU A 21 9.53 1.65 -8.45
N ARG A 22 9.62 1.56 -9.79
CA ARG A 22 10.53 0.65 -10.49
C ARG A 22 10.68 1.04 -11.96
N GLU A 23 11.89 0.97 -12.51
CA GLU A 23 12.15 1.19 -13.95
C GLU A 23 11.57 2.50 -14.51
N GLY A 24 11.58 3.57 -13.70
CA GLY A 24 11.04 4.89 -14.10
C GLY A 24 9.52 5.03 -13.93
N VAL A 25 8.83 3.97 -13.50
CA VAL A 25 7.41 4.00 -13.13
C VAL A 25 7.24 4.48 -11.70
N THR A 26 6.31 5.41 -11.47
CA THR A 26 5.81 5.80 -10.14
C THR A 26 4.30 5.50 -10.07
N LEU A 27 3.91 4.52 -9.26
CA LEU A 27 2.52 4.11 -9.07
C LEU A 27 2.06 4.45 -7.65
N VAL A 28 1.07 5.32 -7.52
CA VAL A 28 0.47 5.71 -6.24
C VAL A 28 -0.94 5.13 -6.13
N ILE A 29 -1.15 4.24 -5.16
CA ILE A 29 -2.45 3.62 -4.90
C ILE A 29 -2.96 4.10 -3.56
N LYS A 30 -4.12 4.76 -3.59
CA LYS A 30 -4.74 5.42 -2.42
C LYS A 30 -5.87 4.59 -1.86
N GLY A 31 -6.02 4.61 -0.54
CA GLY A 31 -7.26 4.23 0.14
C GLY A 31 -7.49 2.73 0.33
N MET A 32 -6.46 1.89 0.22
CA MET A 32 -6.63 0.45 0.50
C MET A 32 -6.80 0.18 2.00
N PRO A 33 -7.52 -0.88 2.39
CA PRO A 33 -7.64 -1.27 3.79
C PRO A 33 -6.27 -1.60 4.37
N ALA A 34 -6.03 -1.11 5.60
CA ALA A 34 -4.81 -1.39 6.33
C ALA A 34 -5.06 -1.41 7.84
N GLN A 35 -4.14 -2.00 8.57
CA GLN A 35 -4.02 -1.81 10.01
C GLN A 35 -2.99 -0.71 10.26
N VAL A 36 -3.40 0.39 10.90
CA VAL A 36 -2.55 1.57 11.12
C VAL A 36 -2.22 1.70 12.60
N CYS A 37 -0.94 1.84 12.93
CA CYS A 37 -0.51 2.06 14.31
C CYS A 37 -1.07 3.39 14.85
N ALA A 38 -1.76 3.31 16.00
CA ALA A 38 -2.34 4.49 16.66
C ALA A 38 -1.30 5.46 17.27
N ASN A 39 0.00 5.13 17.19
CA ASN A 39 1.10 5.96 17.68
C ASN A 39 1.97 6.54 16.56
N CYS A 40 2.61 5.68 15.77
CA CYS A 40 3.61 6.10 14.79
C CYS A 40 3.11 6.14 13.34
N GLY A 41 1.84 5.78 13.10
CA GLY A 41 1.26 5.78 11.75
C GLY A 41 1.68 4.60 10.87
N GLU A 42 2.49 3.67 11.36
CA GLU A 42 2.91 2.48 10.60
C GLU A 42 1.70 1.74 10.01
N GLU A 43 1.75 1.50 8.71
CA GLU A 43 0.68 0.90 7.92
C GLU A 43 1.01 -0.56 7.61
N TYR A 44 0.11 -1.47 7.98
CA TYR A 44 0.23 -2.89 7.69
C TYR A 44 -0.87 -3.30 6.72
N VAL A 45 -0.46 -3.73 5.53
CA VAL A 45 -1.35 -4.18 4.45
C VAL A 45 -1.33 -5.70 4.42
N ASP A 46 -2.49 -6.34 4.25
CA ASP A 46 -2.57 -7.79 4.21
C ASP A 46 -1.98 -8.38 2.91
N GLU A 47 -1.76 -9.70 2.93
CA GLU A 47 -1.15 -10.44 1.82
C GLU A 47 -1.97 -10.35 0.52
N ALA A 48 -3.29 -10.44 0.63
CA ALA A 48 -4.18 -10.42 -0.53
C ALA A 48 -4.14 -9.05 -1.23
N THR A 49 -4.24 -7.96 -0.46
CA THR A 49 -4.13 -6.60 -0.95
C THR A 49 -2.74 -6.38 -1.54
N THR A 50 -1.67 -6.75 -0.82
CA THR A 50 -0.29 -6.60 -1.31
C THR A 50 -0.08 -7.31 -2.65
N SER A 51 -0.59 -8.54 -2.78
CA SER A 51 -0.48 -9.32 -4.03
C SER A 51 -1.15 -8.61 -5.21
N LEU A 52 -2.30 -7.96 -4.99
CA LEU A 52 -2.99 -7.16 -6.02
C LEU A 52 -2.20 -5.90 -6.41
N LEU A 53 -1.63 -5.19 -5.42
CA LEU A 53 -0.81 -4.00 -5.67
C LEU A 53 0.43 -4.35 -6.50
N LEU A 54 1.11 -5.45 -6.16
CA LEU A 54 2.29 -5.92 -6.90
C LEU A 54 1.95 -6.31 -8.33
N LYS A 55 0.87 -7.09 -8.56
CA LYS A 55 0.41 -7.42 -9.92
C LYS A 55 0.13 -6.17 -10.76
N THR A 56 -0.44 -5.15 -10.15
CA THR A 56 -0.67 -3.87 -10.82
C THR A 56 0.63 -3.17 -11.18
N ALA A 57 1.59 -3.12 -10.25
CA ALA A 57 2.88 -2.49 -10.51
C ALA A 57 3.62 -3.17 -11.66
N GLU A 58 3.57 -4.51 -11.73
CA GLU A 58 4.11 -5.28 -12.87
C GLU A 58 3.46 -4.89 -14.20
N GLU A 59 2.14 -4.69 -14.20
CA GLU A 59 1.42 -4.25 -15.40
C GLU A 59 1.75 -2.81 -15.80
N ALA A 60 1.89 -1.89 -14.84
CA ALA A 60 2.31 -0.52 -15.10
C ALA A 60 3.70 -0.47 -15.73
N VAL A 61 4.64 -1.27 -15.24
CA VAL A 61 5.98 -1.44 -15.84
C VAL A 61 5.87 -1.99 -17.26
N ARG A 62 5.14 -3.09 -17.46
CA ARG A 62 4.99 -3.74 -18.78
C ARG A 62 4.38 -2.82 -19.83
N THR A 63 3.49 -1.91 -19.42
CA THR A 63 2.79 -0.98 -20.32
C THR A 63 3.53 0.35 -20.52
N GLY A 64 4.66 0.54 -19.84
CA GLY A 64 5.48 1.75 -19.97
C GLY A 64 4.91 2.99 -19.27
N VAL A 65 4.01 2.81 -18.31
CA VAL A 65 3.46 3.90 -17.50
C VAL A 65 4.59 4.63 -16.79
N GLN A 66 4.62 5.97 -16.89
CA GLN A 66 5.60 6.77 -16.15
C GLN A 66 5.08 7.15 -14.76
N VAL A 67 3.84 7.65 -14.68
CA VAL A 67 3.19 8.02 -13.42
C VAL A 67 1.72 7.63 -13.48
N GLU A 68 1.25 6.88 -12.48
CA GLU A 68 -0.16 6.55 -12.31
C GLU A 68 -0.60 6.80 -10.86
N VAL A 69 -1.74 7.45 -10.68
CA VAL A 69 -2.36 7.67 -9.37
C VAL A 69 -3.78 7.16 -9.41
N ARG A 70 -4.13 6.22 -8.53
CA ARG A 70 -5.46 5.60 -8.53
C ARG A 70 -5.98 5.32 -7.13
N GLN A 71 -7.29 5.18 -7.03
CA GLN A 71 -7.93 4.65 -5.83
C GLN A 71 -7.86 3.12 -5.83
N TYR A 72 -7.75 2.54 -4.65
CA TYR A 72 -7.92 1.11 -4.48
C TYR A 72 -9.36 0.71 -4.78
N ALA A 73 -9.54 -0.13 -5.79
CA ALA A 73 -10.79 -0.83 -6.06
C ALA A 73 -10.55 -2.31 -5.77
N ALA A 74 -11.26 -2.85 -4.78
CA ALA A 74 -11.33 -4.29 -4.60
C ALA A 74 -12.01 -4.90 -5.85
N ALA A 75 -11.43 -5.99 -6.36
CA ALA A 75 -12.01 -6.76 -7.45
C ALA A 75 -13.29 -7.49 -7.01
#